data_AF-A0A2X4WML3-F1
#
_entry.id   AF-A0A2X4WML3-F1
#
_cell.length_a   1.000
_cell.length_b   1.000
_cell.length_c   1.000
_cell.angle_alpha   90.00
_cell.angle_beta   90.00
_cell.angle_gamma   90.00
#
_symmetry.space_group_name_H-M   'P 1'
#
loop_
_entity.id
_entity.type
_entity.pdbx_description
1 polymer ?
#
loop_
_entity_poly.entity_id
_entity_poly.type
_entity_poly.pdbx_seq_one_letter_code
_entity_poly.pdbx_strand_id
1 'polypeptide(L)'
;MRKALPKPIPFAEDTCVPPEHLADYIAEFRALLDGHGLSYGMFGHVDAGVLHVRPALDMCDPQQELLMKQISDEVVALTARYGGLLWGEHGKGFRAEYSPAFFGEVLYGELRKIKAAFDPHNRLNPGKICPPQGIEAPMMKVDAVKRGTWDRQIPLAVRQTWRGAMECNGNGLCLISMRKARCARR
;
A
#
# COMPACT_ATOMS: atom_id res chain seq x y z
N MET A 1 16.80 22.04 1.88
CA MET A 1 16.62 20.64 2.33
C MET A 1 17.13 19.71 1.21
N ARG A 2 18.04 18.77 1.48
CA ARG A 2 18.33 17.71 0.49
C ARG A 2 17.18 16.69 0.54
N LYS A 3 16.44 16.53 -0.56
CA LYS A 3 15.43 15.47 -0.73
C LYS A 3 16.12 14.12 -0.60
N ALA A 4 15.47 13.15 0.05
CA ALA A 4 15.98 11.78 0.01
C ALA A 4 15.70 11.21 -1.40
N LEU A 5 16.46 10.19 -1.78
CA LEU A 5 16.25 9.52 -3.07
C LEU A 5 14.87 8.84 -3.05
N PRO A 6 14.02 9.06 -4.07
CA PRO A 6 12.76 8.33 -4.23
C PRO A 6 13.01 6.82 -4.24
N LYS A 7 12.13 6.07 -3.57
CA LYS A 7 12.24 4.62 -3.45
C LYS A 7 10.98 3.96 -3.98
N PRO A 8 11.08 2.86 -4.76
CA PRO A 8 9.92 2.06 -5.13
C PRO A 8 9.21 1.56 -3.87
N ILE A 9 7.96 1.98 -3.68
CA ILE A 9 7.18 1.62 -2.49
C ILE A 9 5.91 0.82 -2.85
N PRO A 10 5.59 -0.23 -2.09
CA PRO A 10 4.47 -1.14 -2.38
C PRO A 10 3.13 -0.58 -1.84
N PHE A 11 2.56 0.43 -2.49
CA PHE A 11 1.27 1.00 -2.07
C PHE A 11 0.16 0.92 -3.12
N ALA A 12 0.53 0.82 -4.39
CA ALA A 12 -0.37 0.68 -5.53
C ALA A 12 -0.17 -0.67 -6.24
N GLU A 13 0.31 -1.69 -5.52
CA GLU A 13 0.57 -3.03 -6.06
C GLU A 13 -0.63 -3.97 -5.89
N ASP A 14 -0.55 -5.11 -6.57
CA ASP A 14 -1.41 -6.28 -6.39
C ASP A 14 -2.87 -6.06 -6.79
N THR A 15 -3.08 -5.23 -7.81
CA THR A 15 -4.37 -5.08 -8.46
C THR A 15 -4.61 -6.23 -9.42
N CYS A 16 -5.83 -6.76 -9.45
CA CYS A 16 -6.24 -7.83 -10.35
C CYS A 16 -7.41 -7.33 -11.20
N VAL A 17 -7.35 -7.51 -12.53
CA VAL A 17 -8.45 -7.21 -13.46
C VAL A 17 -8.71 -8.43 -14.35
N PRO A 18 -9.90 -8.58 -14.96
CA PRO A 18 -10.13 -9.61 -15.97
C PRO A 18 -9.02 -9.60 -17.04
N PRO A 19 -8.38 -10.74 -17.38
CA PRO A 19 -7.24 -10.78 -18.29
C PRO A 19 -7.49 -10.12 -19.66
N GLU A 20 -8.72 -10.19 -20.16
CA GLU A 20 -9.17 -9.54 -21.39
C GLU A 20 -9.06 -8.00 -21.37
N HIS A 21 -9.01 -7.40 -20.17
CA HIS A 21 -8.87 -5.96 -19.97
C HIS A 21 -7.45 -5.55 -19.55
N LEU A 22 -6.55 -6.50 -19.31
CA LEU A 22 -5.25 -6.24 -18.69
C LEU A 22 -4.39 -5.28 -19.52
N ALA A 23 -4.41 -5.37 -20.84
CA ALA A 23 -3.61 -4.52 -21.71
C ALA A 23 -4.01 -3.03 -21.60
N ASP A 24 -5.30 -2.74 -21.67
CA ASP A 24 -5.85 -1.38 -21.55
C ASP A 24 -5.65 -0.85 -20.13
N TYR A 25 -5.87 -1.69 -19.12
CA TYR A 25 -5.60 -1.36 -17.73
C TYR A 25 -4.13 -0.96 -17.50
N ILE A 26 -3.17 -1.72 -18.05
CA ILE A 26 -1.74 -1.39 -17.98
C ILE A 26 -1.47 -0.04 -18.66
N ALA A 27 -2.04 0.21 -19.84
CA ALA A 27 -1.83 1.46 -20.57
C ALA A 27 -2.33 2.68 -19.76
N GLU A 28 -3.53 2.61 -19.20
CA GLU A 28 -4.08 3.68 -18.38
C GLU A 28 -3.36 3.86 -17.05
N PHE A 29 -2.94 2.77 -16.38
CA PHE A 29 -2.18 2.86 -15.15
C PHE A 29 -0.83 3.53 -15.41
N ARG A 30 -0.15 3.18 -16.50
CA ARG A 30 1.08 3.86 -16.91
C ARG A 30 0.83 5.36 -17.14
N ALA A 31 -0.19 5.71 -17.91
CA ALA A 31 -0.55 7.10 -18.18
C ALA A 31 -0.85 7.89 -16.89
N LEU A 32 -1.53 7.27 -15.91
CA LEU A 32 -1.77 7.85 -14.59
C LEU A 32 -0.46 8.17 -13.88
N LEU A 33 0.48 7.22 -13.79
CA LEU A 33 1.76 7.42 -13.10
C LEU A 33 2.68 8.39 -13.84
N ASP A 34 2.70 8.34 -15.17
CA ASP A 34 3.44 9.26 -16.04
C ASP A 34 2.89 10.69 -15.89
N GLY A 35 1.57 10.85 -15.75
CA GLY A 35 0.91 12.14 -15.50
C GLY A 35 1.33 12.79 -14.17
N HIS A 36 1.72 11.98 -13.18
CA HIS A 36 2.30 12.46 -11.91
C HIS A 36 3.83 12.59 -11.96
N GLY A 37 4.46 12.29 -13.10
CA GLY A 37 5.92 12.39 -13.29
C GLY A 37 6.72 11.37 -12.46
N LEU A 38 6.14 10.21 -12.16
CA LEU A 38 6.78 9.20 -11.32
C LEU A 38 7.57 8.17 -12.13
N SER A 39 8.72 7.77 -11.60
CA SER A 39 9.36 6.52 -12.00
C SER A 39 8.73 5.35 -11.24
N TYR A 40 8.56 4.20 -11.89
CA TYR A 40 7.92 3.04 -11.27
C TYR A 40 8.44 1.72 -11.84
N GLY A 41 8.39 0.67 -11.01
CA GLY A 41 8.50 -0.71 -11.46
C GLY A 41 7.11 -1.31 -11.66
N MET A 42 6.91 -2.08 -12.72
CA MET A 42 5.64 -2.75 -13.03
C MET A 42 5.93 -4.15 -13.55
N PHE A 43 5.37 -5.16 -12.89
CA PHE A 43 5.54 -6.59 -13.19
C PHE A 43 4.32 -7.35 -12.66
N GLY A 44 4.05 -8.58 -13.09
CA GLY A 44 2.83 -9.27 -12.67
C GLY A 44 2.65 -10.65 -13.28
N HIS A 45 1.55 -11.29 -12.90
CA HIS A 45 1.10 -12.59 -13.41
C HIS A 45 0.01 -12.34 -14.46
N VAL A 46 0.42 -12.30 -15.73
CA VAL A 46 -0.44 -11.94 -16.87
C VAL A 46 -1.62 -12.90 -17.02
N ASP A 47 -1.39 -14.18 -16.76
CA ASP A 47 -2.39 -15.26 -16.79
C ASP A 47 -3.50 -15.07 -15.75
N ALA A 48 -3.17 -14.45 -14.60
CA ALA A 48 -4.12 -14.19 -13.52
C ALA A 48 -4.66 -12.74 -13.52
N GLY A 49 -4.25 -11.91 -14.48
CA GLY A 49 -4.64 -10.50 -14.52
C GLY A 49 -4.07 -9.64 -13.39
N VAL A 50 -3.05 -10.14 -12.67
CA VAL A 50 -2.46 -9.50 -11.49
C VAL A 50 -1.28 -8.61 -11.88
N LEU A 51 -1.27 -7.38 -11.35
CA LEU A 51 -0.22 -6.39 -11.57
C LEU A 51 0.37 -5.89 -10.25
N HIS A 52 1.68 -5.98 -10.11
CA HIS A 52 2.47 -5.40 -9.04
C HIS A 52 3.16 -4.12 -9.53
N VAL A 53 2.76 -2.97 -8.97
CA VAL A 53 3.26 -1.66 -9.34
C VAL A 53 3.89 -0.97 -8.13
N ARG A 54 5.12 -0.48 -8.31
CA ARG A 54 5.90 0.18 -7.26
C ARG A 54 6.35 1.57 -7.71
N PRO A 55 5.51 2.60 -7.54
CA PRO A 55 5.91 3.98 -7.79
C PRO A 55 7.02 4.41 -6.82
N ALA A 56 7.97 5.20 -7.32
CA ALA A 56 9.09 5.70 -6.56
C ALA A 56 8.76 7.04 -5.89
N LEU A 57 8.69 7.06 -4.56
CA LEU A 57 8.39 8.26 -3.76
C LEU A 57 9.41 8.45 -2.63
N ASP A 58 9.68 9.70 -2.26
CA ASP A 58 10.36 10.09 -1.03
C ASP A 58 9.33 10.31 0.08
N MET A 59 9.11 9.30 0.91
CA MET A 59 8.15 9.41 2.03
C MET A 59 8.63 10.35 3.15
N CYS A 60 9.86 10.88 3.12
CA CYS A 60 10.28 11.97 3.99
C CYS A 60 9.79 13.34 3.50
N ASP A 61 9.32 13.45 2.25
CA ASP A 61 8.71 14.65 1.70
C ASP A 61 7.20 14.66 1.99
N PRO A 62 6.67 15.63 2.78
CA PRO A 62 5.25 15.70 3.09
C PRO A 62 4.35 15.76 1.85
N GLN A 63 4.81 16.40 0.77
CA GLN A 63 4.02 16.52 -0.45
C GLN A 63 3.90 15.19 -1.18
N GLN A 64 4.96 14.37 -1.17
CA GLN A 64 4.92 13.04 -1.77
C GLN A 64 4.15 12.04 -0.92
N GLU A 65 4.07 12.25 0.39
CA GLU A 65 3.17 11.48 1.26
C GLU A 65 1.69 11.75 0.95
N LEU A 66 1.32 13.00 0.64
CA LEU A 66 -0.02 13.33 0.15
C LEU A 66 -0.28 12.72 -1.24
N LEU A 67 0.70 12.84 -2.14
CA LEU A 67 0.63 12.25 -3.48
C LEU A 67 0.41 10.72 -3.43
N MET A 68 1.03 10.01 -2.49
CA MET A 68 0.79 8.58 -2.28
C MET A 68 -0.69 8.27 -2.05
N LYS A 69 -1.39 9.07 -1.23
CA LYS A 69 -2.83 8.89 -0.97
C LYS A 69 -3.64 9.17 -2.22
N GLN A 70 -3.35 10.28 -2.90
CA GLN A 70 -4.02 10.65 -4.14
C GLN A 70 -3.90 9.53 -5.19
N ILE A 71 -2.69 9.03 -5.45
CA ILE A 71 -2.48 7.93 -6.39
C ILE A 71 -3.20 6.66 -5.93
N SER A 72 -3.25 6.39 -4.62
CA SER A 72 -4.01 5.25 -4.11
C SER A 72 -5.49 5.35 -4.48
N ASP A 73 -6.10 6.54 -4.35
CA ASP A 73 -7.51 6.77 -4.71
C ASP A 73 -7.74 6.67 -6.22
N GLU A 74 -6.83 7.23 -7.02
CA GLU A 74 -6.92 7.17 -8.48
C GLU A 74 -6.78 5.74 -9.00
N VAL A 75 -5.84 4.96 -8.45
CA VAL A 75 -5.66 3.53 -8.79
C VAL A 75 -6.87 2.71 -8.34
N VAL A 76 -7.47 3.06 -7.20
CA VAL A 76 -8.72 2.43 -6.74
C VAL A 76 -9.84 2.67 -7.75
N ALA A 77 -10.05 3.91 -8.17
CA ALA A 77 -11.06 4.26 -9.15
C ALA A 77 -10.79 3.59 -10.50
N LEU A 78 -9.54 3.61 -10.97
CA LEU A 78 -9.11 2.92 -12.19
C LEU A 78 -9.44 1.43 -12.13
N THR A 79 -9.05 0.75 -11.05
CA THR A 79 -9.28 -0.70 -10.87
C THR A 79 -10.76 -1.03 -10.86
N ALA A 80 -11.59 -0.23 -10.19
CA ALA A 80 -13.03 -0.42 -10.15
C ALA A 80 -13.69 -0.26 -11.53
N ARG A 81 -13.23 0.69 -12.37
CA ARG A 81 -13.76 0.85 -13.75
C ARG A 81 -13.55 -0.39 -14.61
N TYR A 82 -12.49 -1.15 -14.35
CA TYR A 82 -12.17 -2.39 -15.05
C TYR A 82 -12.76 -3.63 -14.39
N GLY A 83 -13.65 -3.48 -13.39
CA GLY A 83 -14.25 -4.61 -12.68
C GLY A 83 -13.24 -5.42 -11.84
N GLY A 84 -12.12 -4.80 -11.48
CA GLY A 84 -11.02 -5.46 -10.78
C GLY A 84 -11.14 -5.45 -9.26
N LEU A 85 -10.10 -5.98 -8.61
CA LEU A 85 -9.89 -6.01 -7.17
C LEU A 85 -8.54 -5.38 -6.81
N LEU A 86 -8.46 -4.78 -5.63
CA LEU A 86 -7.24 -4.15 -5.12
C LEU A 86 -6.18 -5.12 -4.59
N TRP A 87 -6.55 -6.40 -4.42
CA TRP A 87 -5.74 -7.42 -3.76
C TRP A 87 -5.94 -8.75 -4.48
N GLY A 88 -4.99 -9.11 -5.34
CA GLY A 88 -4.92 -10.44 -5.96
C GLY A 88 -4.35 -11.47 -4.98
N GLU A 89 -3.20 -11.16 -4.37
CA GLU A 89 -2.40 -12.09 -3.57
C GLU A 89 -2.07 -11.55 -2.18
N HIS A 90 -1.88 -10.23 -2.05
CA HIS A 90 -1.37 -9.57 -0.85
C HIS A 90 -2.50 -9.19 0.13
N GLY A 91 -2.14 -9.03 1.40
CA GLY A 91 -3.08 -8.67 2.46
C GLY A 91 -3.64 -7.24 2.35
N LYS A 92 -4.87 -7.04 2.83
CA LYS A 92 -5.62 -5.76 2.72
C LYS A 92 -5.03 -4.60 3.54
N GLY A 93 -4.22 -4.90 4.56
CA GLY A 93 -3.37 -3.91 5.28
C GLY A 93 -4.05 -2.56 5.59
N PHE A 94 -3.36 -1.47 5.24
CA PHE A 94 -3.85 -0.08 5.37
C PHE A 94 -4.82 0.32 4.25
N ARG A 95 -5.01 -0.52 3.22
CA ARG A 95 -5.96 -0.31 2.12
C ARG A 95 -7.36 -0.81 2.47
N ALA A 96 -7.55 -1.32 3.69
CA ALA A 96 -8.83 -1.81 4.17
C ALA A 96 -9.92 -0.72 4.26
N GLU A 97 -9.57 0.56 4.17
CA GLU A 97 -10.55 1.63 4.03
C GLU A 97 -11.40 1.51 2.75
N TYR A 98 -10.89 0.84 1.71
CA TYR A 98 -11.61 0.62 0.46
C TYR A 98 -12.45 -0.67 0.47
N SER A 99 -12.33 -1.50 1.52
CA SER A 99 -13.07 -2.78 1.62
C SER A 99 -14.57 -2.66 1.41
N PRO A 100 -15.29 -1.68 2.01
CA PRO A 100 -16.73 -1.58 1.80
C PRO A 100 -17.11 -1.41 0.32
N ALA A 101 -16.34 -0.61 -0.43
CA ALA A 101 -16.61 -0.34 -1.84
C ALA A 101 -16.37 -1.57 -2.72
N PHE A 102 -15.33 -2.36 -2.46
CA PHE A 102 -14.99 -3.54 -3.27
C PHE A 102 -15.83 -4.78 -2.94
N PHE A 103 -16.19 -4.98 -1.67
CA PHE A 103 -17.04 -6.11 -1.28
C PHE A 103 -18.53 -5.80 -1.44
N GLY A 104 -18.91 -4.53 -1.47
CA GLY A 104 -20.31 -4.12 -1.38
C GLY A 104 -20.92 -4.49 -0.02
N GLU A 105 -22.15 -4.05 0.21
CA GLU A 105 -22.80 -4.19 1.52
C GLU A 105 -22.96 -5.65 1.97
N VAL A 106 -23.31 -6.54 1.04
CA VAL A 106 -23.60 -7.95 1.35
C VAL A 106 -22.34 -8.68 1.80
N LEU A 107 -21.30 -8.74 0.96
CA LEU A 107 -20.09 -9.48 1.30
C LEU A 107 -19.33 -8.80 2.45
N TYR A 108 -19.36 -7.47 2.52
CA TYR A 108 -18.77 -6.77 3.65
C TYR A 108 -19.49 -7.13 4.95
N GLY A 109 -20.83 -7.21 4.94
CA GLY A 109 -21.63 -7.67 6.08
C GLY A 109 -21.28 -9.10 6.53
N GLU A 110 -21.09 -10.02 5.58
CA GLU A 110 -20.65 -11.39 5.89
C GLU A 110 -19.25 -11.44 6.53
N LEU A 111 -18.31 -10.61 6.05
CA LEU A 111 -16.99 -10.49 6.68
C LEU A 111 -17.11 -10.00 8.13
N ARG A 112 -18.00 -9.03 8.39
CA ARG A 112 -18.25 -8.50 9.74
C ARG A 112 -18.87 -9.54 10.67
N LYS A 113 -19.75 -10.41 10.17
CA LYS A 113 -20.30 -11.56 10.92
C LYS A 113 -19.21 -12.54 11.34
N ILE A 114 -18.34 -12.93 10.39
CA ILE A 114 -17.20 -13.81 10.66
C ILE A 114 -16.30 -13.15 11.72
N LYS A 115 -15.95 -11.87 11.55
CA LYS A 115 -15.14 -11.13 12.52
C LYS A 115 -15.78 -11.11 13.91
N ALA A 116 -17.10 -10.93 14.02
CA ALA A 116 -17.81 -10.95 15.30
C ALA A 116 -17.77 -12.32 15.99
N ALA A 117 -17.86 -13.41 15.22
CA ALA A 117 -17.81 -14.77 15.77
C ALA A 117 -16.47 -15.09 16.44
N PHE A 118 -15.35 -14.60 15.88
CA PHE A 118 -14.01 -14.90 16.37
C PHE A 118 -13.37 -13.78 17.22
N ASP A 119 -13.87 -12.54 17.12
CA ASP A 119 -13.32 -11.37 17.83
C ASP A 119 -14.43 -10.35 18.17
N PRO A 120 -15.38 -10.72 19.06
CA PRO A 120 -16.55 -9.89 19.38
C PRO A 120 -16.19 -8.55 20.04
N HIS A 121 -14.98 -8.42 20.59
CA HIS A 121 -14.50 -7.21 21.25
C HIS A 121 -13.49 -6.43 20.40
N ASN A 122 -13.32 -6.80 19.12
CA ASN A 122 -12.44 -6.13 18.16
C ASN A 122 -10.98 -5.94 18.65
N ARG A 123 -10.41 -6.95 19.30
CA ARG A 123 -9.05 -6.92 19.87
C ARG A 123 -7.98 -7.36 18.88
N LEU A 124 -8.34 -8.18 17.90
CA LEU A 124 -7.41 -8.76 16.93
C LEU A 124 -7.26 -7.81 15.73
N ASN A 125 -6.19 -7.01 15.75
CA ASN A 125 -5.77 -6.14 14.64
C ASN A 125 -6.88 -5.16 14.16
N PRO A 126 -7.40 -4.29 15.06
CA PRO A 126 -8.49 -3.36 14.74
C PRO A 126 -8.10 -2.39 13.61
N GLY A 127 -9.11 -1.97 12.84
CA GLY A 127 -8.93 -1.06 11.71
C GLY A 127 -8.37 -1.75 10.45
N LYS A 128 -8.34 -3.08 10.41
CA LYS A 128 -7.95 -3.90 9.24
C LYS A 128 -9.12 -4.76 8.78
N ILE A 129 -9.23 -4.95 7.46
CA ILE A 129 -10.29 -5.71 6.77
C ILE A 129 -11.71 -5.15 7.05
N CYS A 130 -12.26 -5.36 8.25
CA CYS A 130 -13.55 -4.88 8.72
C CYS A 130 -13.65 -4.94 10.27
N PRO A 131 -14.50 -4.13 10.91
CA PRO A 131 -14.85 -4.30 12.32
C PRO A 131 -15.90 -5.41 12.50
N PRO A 132 -16.04 -6.03 13.69
CA PRO A 132 -17.10 -7.00 13.92
C PRO A 132 -18.50 -6.38 13.74
N GLN A 133 -19.47 -7.20 13.36
CA GLN A 133 -20.86 -6.77 13.27
C GLN A 133 -21.34 -6.22 14.63
N GLY A 134 -22.06 -5.10 14.61
CA GLY A 134 -22.55 -4.43 15.82
C GLY A 134 -21.55 -3.45 16.46
N ILE A 135 -20.30 -3.40 15.98
CA ILE A 135 -19.31 -2.39 16.37
C ILE A 135 -18.97 -1.53 15.16
N GLU A 136 -19.25 -0.24 15.24
CA GLU A 136 -18.81 0.75 14.26
C GLU A 136 -17.47 1.33 14.71
N ALA A 137 -16.38 0.71 14.26
CA ALA A 137 -15.02 1.17 14.52
C ALA A 137 -14.36 1.68 13.23
N PRO A 138 -13.54 2.74 13.31
CA PRO A 138 -12.92 3.33 12.13
C PRO A 138 -11.90 2.38 11.50
N MET A 139 -11.89 2.35 10.16
CA MET A 139 -10.84 1.68 9.40
C MET A 139 -9.57 2.51 9.40
N MET A 140 -8.42 1.84 9.43
CA MET A 140 -7.14 2.51 9.26
C MET A 140 -7.05 3.07 7.85
N LYS A 141 -6.70 4.34 7.76
CA LYS A 141 -6.61 5.09 6.52
C LYS A 141 -5.23 4.98 5.88
N VAL A 142 -5.18 5.04 4.55
CA VAL A 142 -3.94 5.05 3.76
C VAL A 142 -3.12 6.29 4.07
N ASP A 143 -3.74 7.41 4.41
CA ASP A 143 -3.07 8.65 4.82
C ASP A 143 -2.65 8.69 6.30
N ALA A 144 -2.91 7.63 7.08
CA ALA A 144 -2.44 7.53 8.46
C ALA A 144 -0.91 7.71 8.57
N VAL A 145 -0.44 8.14 9.74
CA VAL A 145 0.97 8.47 9.99
C VAL A 145 1.90 7.31 9.60
N LYS A 146 2.82 7.58 8.67
CA LYS A 146 3.76 6.58 8.15
C LYS A 146 5.12 6.68 8.80
N ARG A 147 5.98 5.72 8.46
CA ARG A 147 7.40 5.76 8.82
C ARG A 147 8.08 7.04 8.36
N GLY A 148 7.77 7.52 7.16
CA GLY A 148 8.33 8.75 6.59
C GLY A 148 8.11 10.00 7.44
N THR A 149 6.98 10.09 8.17
CA THR A 149 6.66 11.19 9.09
C THR A 149 7.66 11.29 10.24
N TRP A 150 8.16 10.15 10.73
CA TRP A 150 9.15 10.08 11.80
C TRP A 150 10.56 10.17 11.25
N ASP A 151 10.84 9.48 10.14
CA ASP A 151 12.16 9.44 9.51
C ASP A 151 12.64 10.85 9.07
N ARG A 152 11.73 11.74 8.67
CA ARG A 152 12.08 13.12 8.28
C ARG A 152 12.56 13.99 9.44
N GLN A 153 12.20 13.65 10.68
CA GLN A 153 12.64 14.34 11.90
C GLN A 153 14.08 13.98 12.29
N ILE A 154 14.61 12.88 11.74
CA ILE A 154 15.96 12.40 12.04
C ILE A 154 17.00 13.30 11.33
N PRO A 155 18.00 13.84 12.04
CA PRO A 155 19.05 14.66 11.45
C PRO A 155 19.74 13.96 10.27
N LEU A 156 20.08 14.73 9.23
CA LEU A 156 20.66 14.19 8.00
C LEU A 156 21.97 13.41 8.25
N ALA A 157 22.83 13.91 9.16
CA ALA A 157 24.06 13.23 9.53
C ALA A 157 23.79 11.83 10.10
N VAL A 158 22.75 11.69 10.94
CA VAL A 158 22.34 10.40 11.50
C VAL A 158 21.81 9.48 10.39
N ARG A 159 20.94 9.97 9.51
CA ARG A 159 20.43 9.18 8.38
C ARG A 159 21.54 8.69 7.45
N GLN A 160 22.57 9.50 7.23
CA GLN A 160 23.73 9.15 6.39
C GLN A 160 24.62 8.08 7.03
N THR A 161 24.86 8.19 8.34
CA THR A 161 25.63 7.20 9.12
C THR A 161 24.90 5.86 9.20
N TRP A 162 23.58 5.88 9.30
CA TRP A 162 22.73 4.69 9.47
C TRP A 162 21.92 4.34 8.22
N ARG A 163 22.48 4.59 7.02
CA ARG A 163 21.81 4.39 5.72
C ARG A 163 21.10 3.04 5.58
N GLY A 164 21.76 1.97 5.98
CA GLY A 164 21.19 0.62 5.95
C GLY A 164 19.88 0.45 6.72
N ALA A 165 19.74 1.10 7.88
CA ALA A 165 18.47 1.09 8.62
C ALA A 165 17.41 1.92 7.89
N MET A 166 17.81 3.05 7.30
CA MET A 166 16.94 3.93 6.50
C MET A 166 16.49 3.32 5.17
N GLU A 167 17.22 2.34 4.66
CA GLU A 167 16.94 1.63 3.39
C GLU A 167 16.25 0.28 3.59
N CYS A 168 16.06 -0.15 4.84
CA CYS A 168 15.30 -1.36 5.14
C CYS A 168 13.88 -1.25 4.59
N ASN A 169 13.53 -2.19 3.70
CA ASN A 169 12.21 -2.35 3.10
C ASN A 169 11.40 -3.50 3.74
N GLY A 170 11.89 -4.06 4.85
CA GLY A 170 11.20 -5.08 5.64
C GLY A 170 11.31 -6.52 5.12
N ASN A 171 12.03 -6.79 4.03
CA ASN A 171 12.16 -8.14 3.47
C ASN A 171 13.29 -8.99 4.08
N GLY A 172 13.92 -8.51 5.16
CA GLY A 172 15.00 -9.24 5.82
C GLY A 172 16.33 -9.31 5.06
N LEU A 173 16.53 -8.55 3.96
CA LEU A 173 17.83 -8.48 3.24
C LEU A 173 19.01 -8.17 4.16
N CYS A 174 18.75 -7.43 5.23
CA CYS A 174 19.67 -7.13 6.33
C CYS A 174 20.27 -8.37 7.01
N LEU A 175 19.61 -9.53 6.93
CA LEU A 175 20.02 -10.78 7.58
C LEU A 175 20.91 -11.65 6.68
N ILE A 176 20.87 -11.43 5.36
CA ILE A 176 21.55 -12.28 4.37
C ILE A 176 22.65 -11.54 3.60
N SER A 177 22.63 -10.20 3.59
CA SER A 177 23.67 -9.37 2.99
C SER A 177 24.64 -8.88 4.06
N MET A 178 25.93 -9.23 3.96
CA MET A 178 27.01 -8.65 4.77
C MET A 178 27.18 -7.13 4.56
N ARG A 179 26.45 -6.51 3.61
CA ARG A 179 26.41 -5.06 3.43
C ARG A 179 25.26 -4.46 4.26
N LYS A 180 25.63 -4.03 5.46
CA LYS A 180 25.00 -3.01 6.32
C LYS A 180 23.58 -2.60 5.90
N ALA A 181 22.59 -3.41 6.25
CA ALA A 181 21.27 -2.91 6.64
C ALA A 181 21.00 -3.53 8.00
N ARG A 182 20.74 -2.72 9.03
CA ARG A 182 20.31 -3.24 10.33
C ARG A 182 18.80 -3.13 10.36
N CYS A 183 18.14 -4.25 10.68
CA CYS A 183 16.70 -4.28 10.87
C CYS A 183 16.35 -3.29 11.99
N ALA A 184 15.73 -2.15 11.66
CA ALA A 184 15.03 -1.35 12.65
C ALA A 184 13.69 -2.03 12.88
N ARG A 185 13.63 -2.92 13.89
CA ARG A 185 12.34 -3.31 14.48
C ARG A 185 11.73 -2.03 15.05
N ARG A 186 10.50 -1.72 14.63
CA ARG A 186 9.61 -0.89 15.44
C ARG A 186 9.15 -1.70 16.64
#